data_AF-R7AUQ4-F1
#
_entry.id   AF-R7AUQ4-F1
#
_cell.length_a   1.000
_cell.length_b   1.000
_cell.length_c   1.000
_cell.angle_alpha   90.00
_cell.angle_beta   90.00
_cell.angle_gamma   90.00
#
_symmetry.space_group_name_H-M   'P 1'
#
loop_
_entity.id
_entity.type
_entity.pdbx_description
1 polymer ?
#
loop_
_entity_poly.entity_id
_entity_poly.type
_entity_poly.pdbx_seq_one_letter_code
_entity_poly.pdbx_strand_id
1 'polypeptide(L)'
;MKKLMIALTGILMSVSLAACAPTDTSGQNQDKQAAEGQTVEASIQETEREVVEKLPDADAAPMAQVSMFTVKENRTGLKQSMDAIDSEDGETIDPQLLADKMAENGILEEGTKVLSFSQEGSVISVDLSAMPNQDDVLQQTAVANTLLQNFEASELNLSVNGEKIGTMEFNKGYKNMGSDTSAAEKESAAASGEETAESSQETEAE
;
A
#
# COMPACT_ATOMS: atom_id res chain seq x y z
N MET A 1 27.82 17.33 33.79
CA MET A 1 29.16 17.77 33.33
C MET A 1 30.11 16.59 33.28
N LYS A 2 30.47 16.13 32.08
CA LYS A 2 31.73 15.47 31.74
C LYS A 2 31.78 15.36 30.22
N LYS A 3 32.97 15.58 29.70
CA LYS A 3 33.30 16.20 28.41
C LYS A 3 34.03 15.20 27.53
N LEU A 4 33.79 15.32 26.21
CA LEU A 4 34.70 15.03 25.09
C LEU A 4 34.98 13.56 24.76
N MET A 5 34.75 13.18 23.50
CA MET A 5 35.82 12.96 22.50
C MET A 5 35.17 12.66 21.13
N ILE A 6 35.21 13.62 20.20
CA ILE A 6 35.02 13.40 18.76
C ILE A 6 36.36 13.69 18.10
N ALA A 7 36.92 12.66 17.49
CA ALA A 7 38.02 12.76 16.53
C ALA A 7 37.99 11.49 15.66
N LEU A 8 37.62 11.61 14.39
CA LEU A 8 38.30 10.86 13.35
C LEU A 8 38.15 11.56 12.00
N THR A 9 39.24 12.18 11.59
CA THR A 9 39.48 12.71 10.26
C THR A 9 39.81 11.58 9.31
N GLY A 10 39.17 11.60 8.14
CA GLY A 10 39.79 11.22 6.87
C GLY A 10 39.41 9.85 6.32
N ILE A 11 38.98 9.83 5.05
CA ILE A 11 39.59 9.02 3.99
C ILE A 11 39.22 9.63 2.63
N LEU A 12 40.23 9.69 1.78
CA LEU A 12 40.26 10.22 0.42
C LEU A 12 39.36 9.42 -0.51
N MET A 13 38.56 10.11 -1.33
CA MET A 13 37.85 9.50 -2.46
C MET A 13 38.54 9.91 -3.77
N SER A 14 39.36 9.01 -4.32
CA SER A 14 39.81 9.07 -5.71
C SER A 14 40.01 7.66 -6.25
N VAL A 15 39.06 7.18 -7.07
CA VAL A 15 39.30 6.13 -8.06
C VAL A 15 38.41 6.42 -9.27
N SER A 16 39.05 6.85 -10.37
CA SER A 16 38.45 6.82 -11.70
C SER A 16 38.38 5.37 -12.20
N LEU A 17 37.23 4.92 -12.70
CA LEU A 17 37.16 3.77 -13.61
C LEU A 17 36.86 4.26 -15.02
N ALA A 18 37.74 3.81 -15.92
CA ALA A 18 37.65 4.00 -17.35
C ALA A 18 36.65 3.05 -18.00
N ALA A 19 36.11 3.52 -19.13
CA ALA A 19 35.78 2.76 -20.35
C ALA A 19 34.85 1.54 -20.23
N CYS A 20 33.60 1.73 -20.68
CA CYS A 20 32.85 0.67 -21.35
C CYS A 20 32.62 1.12 -22.80
N ALA A 21 33.13 0.32 -23.74
CA ALA A 21 33.21 0.58 -25.16
C ALA A 21 31.84 0.51 -25.87
N PRO A 22 31.69 1.19 -27.03
CA PRO A 22 30.49 1.10 -27.85
C PRO A 22 30.41 -0.26 -28.54
N THR A 23 29.21 -0.84 -28.62
CA THR A 23 28.94 -2.00 -29.48
C THR A 23 28.94 -1.56 -30.94
N ASP A 24 30.00 -1.92 -31.65
CA ASP A 24 30.07 -1.98 -33.11
C ASP A 24 28.96 -2.90 -33.66
N THR A 25 28.20 -2.40 -34.64
CA THR A 25 27.74 -3.26 -35.73
C THR A 25 28.13 -2.59 -37.04
N SER A 26 29.12 -3.21 -37.68
CA SER A 26 29.73 -2.85 -38.95
C SER A 26 28.78 -3.08 -40.12
N GLY A 27 28.78 -2.19 -41.12
CA GLY A 27 27.95 -2.33 -42.32
C GLY A 27 28.05 -1.18 -43.33
N GLN A 28 29.26 -0.91 -43.83
CA GLN A 28 29.60 -0.42 -45.18
C GLN A 28 28.65 0.51 -45.99
N ASN A 29 29.15 1.74 -46.21
CA ASN A 29 29.55 2.31 -47.51
C ASN A 29 28.57 3.21 -48.33
N GLN A 30 29.03 4.46 -48.50
CA GLN A 30 29.02 5.34 -49.68
C GLN A 30 27.74 6.05 -50.17
N ASP A 31 27.75 7.37 -49.92
CA ASP A 31 27.77 8.45 -50.92
C ASP A 31 26.79 8.48 -52.12
N LYS A 32 26.04 9.60 -52.16
CA LYS A 32 25.77 10.50 -53.29
C LYS A 32 24.88 10.04 -54.47
N GLN A 33 23.77 10.78 -54.56
CA GLN A 33 23.38 11.66 -55.69
C GLN A 33 22.61 11.05 -56.89
N ALA A 34 21.39 11.59 -57.02
CA ALA A 34 20.64 11.96 -58.24
C ALA A 34 20.12 10.88 -59.23
N ALA A 35 18.78 10.85 -59.27
CA ALA A 35 17.92 11.05 -60.44
C ALA A 35 17.54 9.86 -61.37
N GLU A 36 16.22 9.81 -61.59
CA GLU A 36 15.43 9.28 -62.72
C GLU A 36 15.13 7.77 -62.81
N GLY A 37 13.82 7.45 -62.90
CA GLY A 37 13.35 6.36 -63.74
C GLY A 37 12.57 5.20 -63.08
N GLN A 38 11.30 5.44 -62.79
CA GLN A 38 10.17 4.57 -63.13
C GLN A 38 10.17 3.09 -62.64
N THR A 39 9.49 2.81 -61.53
CA THR A 39 8.79 1.52 -61.33
C THR A 39 7.52 1.66 -60.49
N VAL A 40 6.39 1.45 -61.16
CA VAL A 40 5.22 0.66 -60.76
C VAL A 40 4.49 1.03 -59.46
N GLU A 41 3.27 1.53 -59.66
CA GLU A 41 2.18 1.54 -58.71
C GLU A 41 2.03 0.22 -57.94
N ALA A 42 2.14 0.31 -56.62
CA ALA A 42 1.38 -0.54 -55.72
C ALA A 42 0.95 0.35 -54.55
N SER A 43 -0.18 1.04 -54.76
CA SER A 43 -0.94 1.71 -53.71
C SER A 43 -1.37 0.67 -52.68
N ILE A 44 -0.50 0.42 -51.70
CA ILE A 44 -0.97 0.00 -50.39
C ILE A 44 -1.64 1.23 -49.80
N GLN A 45 -2.96 1.21 -49.73
CA GLN A 45 -3.69 2.09 -48.83
C GLN A 45 -3.14 1.81 -47.44
N GLU A 46 -2.24 2.68 -46.97
CA GLU A 46 -2.08 2.90 -45.55
C GLU A 46 -3.47 3.28 -45.05
N THR A 47 -4.21 2.28 -44.58
CA THR A 47 -5.29 2.53 -43.65
C THR A 47 -4.56 3.03 -42.42
N GLU A 48 -4.41 4.35 -42.34
CA GLU A 48 -4.14 5.05 -41.10
C GLU A 48 -5.22 4.59 -40.13
N ARG A 49 -4.94 3.49 -39.41
CA ARG A 49 -5.59 3.23 -38.15
C ARG A 49 -5.10 4.36 -37.28
N GLU A 50 -5.84 5.46 -37.31
CA GLU A 50 -5.87 6.44 -36.25
C GLU A 50 -6.14 5.63 -34.97
N VAL A 51 -5.06 5.18 -34.34
CA VAL A 51 -5.06 4.92 -32.92
C VAL A 51 -5.36 6.29 -32.37
N VAL A 52 -6.64 6.55 -32.14
CA VAL A 52 -7.05 7.65 -31.29
C VAL A 52 -6.44 7.26 -29.95
N GLU A 53 -5.21 7.71 -29.72
CA GLU A 53 -4.64 7.74 -28.39
C GLU A 53 -5.64 8.56 -27.62
N LYS A 54 -6.42 7.88 -26.78
CA LYS A 54 -7.37 8.53 -25.90
C LYS A 54 -6.49 9.24 -24.89
N LEU A 55 -6.04 10.43 -25.29
CA LEU A 55 -5.20 11.28 -24.50
C LEU A 55 -5.90 11.43 -23.15
N PRO A 56 -5.16 11.33 -22.02
CA PRO A 56 -5.74 11.62 -20.73
C PRO A 56 -6.40 12.99 -20.82
N ASP A 57 -7.60 13.10 -20.25
CA ASP A 57 -8.36 14.34 -20.26
C ASP A 57 -7.48 15.43 -19.64
N ALA A 58 -7.04 16.38 -20.46
CA ALA A 58 -6.11 17.42 -20.04
C ALA A 58 -6.73 18.36 -19.00
N ASP A 59 -8.07 18.32 -18.85
CA ASP A 59 -8.84 19.10 -17.89
C ASP A 59 -9.23 18.29 -16.64
N ALA A 60 -8.86 17.00 -16.54
CA ALA A 60 -9.10 16.21 -15.33
C ALA A 60 -8.23 16.69 -14.16
N ALA A 61 -8.82 16.77 -12.97
CA ALA A 61 -8.06 17.10 -11.76
C ALA A 61 -6.97 16.04 -11.51
N PRO A 62 -5.77 16.45 -11.05
CA PRO A 62 -4.73 15.51 -10.67
C PRO A 62 -5.20 14.61 -9.51
N MET A 63 -4.92 13.32 -9.62
CA MET A 63 -5.29 12.31 -8.63
C MET A 63 -4.06 11.49 -8.25
N ALA A 64 -3.82 11.32 -6.95
CA ALA A 64 -2.79 10.40 -6.46
C ALA A 64 -3.37 8.99 -6.29
N GLN A 65 -2.69 7.98 -6.83
CA GLN A 65 -3.06 6.58 -6.61
C GLN A 65 -2.58 6.12 -5.23
N VAL A 66 -3.48 5.51 -4.46
CA VAL A 66 -3.20 5.05 -3.10
C VAL A 66 -3.49 3.57 -2.92
N SER A 67 -2.69 2.92 -2.07
CA SER A 67 -2.88 1.53 -1.66
C SER A 67 -3.70 1.43 -0.38
N MET A 68 -4.83 0.73 -0.42
CA MET A 68 -5.69 0.48 0.72
C MET A 68 -5.56 -0.96 1.20
N PHE A 69 -5.41 -1.17 2.51
CA PHE A 69 -5.35 -2.50 3.11
C PHE A 69 -6.56 -2.72 4.02
N THR A 70 -7.57 -3.44 3.54
CA THR A 70 -8.81 -3.68 4.28
C THR A 70 -8.81 -5.07 4.91
N VAL A 71 -9.34 -5.19 6.13
CA VAL A 71 -9.54 -6.49 6.78
C VAL A 71 -10.52 -7.33 5.97
N LYS A 72 -10.16 -8.60 5.70
CA LYS A 72 -11.07 -9.54 5.02
C LYS A 72 -12.27 -9.84 5.91
N GLU A 73 -13.43 -10.10 5.31
CA GLU A 73 -14.66 -10.48 6.03
C GLU A 73 -14.47 -11.68 6.96
N ASN A 74 -13.70 -12.68 6.52
CA ASN A 74 -13.39 -13.88 7.30
C ASN A 74 -12.29 -13.65 8.38
N ARG A 75 -11.78 -12.41 8.50
CA ARG A 75 -10.72 -11.99 9.43
C ARG A 75 -9.43 -12.82 9.33
N THR A 76 -9.17 -13.52 8.23
CA THR A 76 -7.94 -14.30 8.08
C THR A 76 -6.74 -13.48 7.65
N GLY A 77 -6.90 -12.18 7.37
CA GLY A 77 -5.85 -11.28 6.94
C GLY A 77 -6.43 -10.05 6.24
N LEU A 78 -5.63 -9.38 5.43
CA LEU A 78 -5.98 -8.17 4.70
C LEU A 78 -6.05 -8.42 3.18
N LYS A 79 -6.86 -7.61 2.52
CA LYS A 79 -6.92 -7.46 1.06
C LYS A 79 -6.32 -6.11 0.71
N GLN A 80 -5.46 -6.08 -0.31
CA GLN A 80 -4.94 -4.84 -0.88
C GLN A 80 -5.80 -4.44 -2.09
N SER A 81 -6.13 -3.16 -2.20
CA SER A 81 -6.76 -2.55 -3.38
C SER A 81 -6.09 -1.21 -3.70
N MET A 82 -6.13 -0.80 -4.96
CA MET A 82 -5.78 0.56 -5.36
C MET A 82 -7.03 1.43 -5.33
N ASP A 83 -6.87 2.67 -4.89
CA ASP A 83 -7.87 3.73 -4.96
C ASP A 83 -7.18 5.02 -5.42
N ALA A 84 -7.94 6.11 -5.55
CA ALA A 84 -7.42 7.42 -5.89
C ALA A 84 -7.96 8.49 -4.94
N ILE A 85 -7.11 9.43 -4.58
CA ILE A 85 -7.47 10.63 -3.81
C ILE A 85 -7.11 11.87 -4.60
N ASP A 86 -7.86 12.95 -4.36
CA ASP A 86 -7.53 14.26 -4.93
C ASP A 86 -6.12 14.67 -4.47
N SER A 87 -5.33 15.17 -5.41
CA SER A 87 -3.96 15.61 -5.15
C SER A 87 -3.68 16.86 -5.97
N GLU A 88 -2.88 17.79 -5.44
CA GLU A 88 -2.58 19.04 -6.15
C GLU A 88 -1.69 18.81 -7.38
N ASP A 89 -0.83 17.80 -7.34
CA ASP A 89 0.17 17.47 -8.36
C ASP A 89 0.03 16.02 -8.88
N GLY A 90 -0.87 15.22 -8.31
CA GLY A 90 -1.12 13.82 -8.69
C GLY A 90 -0.17 12.84 -8.01
N GLU A 91 0.71 13.32 -7.12
CA GLU A 91 1.73 12.52 -6.45
C GLU A 91 1.70 12.73 -4.94
N THR A 92 1.54 13.98 -4.50
CA THR A 92 1.50 14.36 -3.09
C THR A 92 0.23 13.85 -2.44
N ILE A 93 0.40 13.09 -1.36
CA ILE A 93 -0.68 12.50 -0.58
C ILE A 93 -0.91 13.35 0.66
N ASP A 94 -2.12 13.92 0.78
CA ASP A 94 -2.56 14.58 2.01
C ASP A 94 -2.96 13.52 3.06
N PRO A 95 -2.43 13.57 4.29
CA PRO A 95 -2.74 12.58 5.33
C PRO A 95 -4.21 12.53 5.72
N GLN A 96 -4.91 13.67 5.73
CA GLN A 96 -6.33 13.72 6.07
C GLN A 96 -7.17 13.13 4.94
N LEU A 97 -6.85 13.43 3.68
CA LEU A 97 -7.55 12.82 2.53
C LEU A 97 -7.35 11.30 2.49
N LEU A 98 -6.15 10.81 2.80
CA LEU A 98 -5.92 9.38 2.93
C LEU A 98 -6.72 8.78 4.10
N ALA A 99 -6.79 9.45 5.25
CA ALA A 99 -7.58 8.98 6.39
C ALA A 99 -9.09 8.96 6.08
N ASP A 100 -9.60 9.96 5.37
CA ASP A 100 -10.99 9.99 4.90
C ASP A 100 -11.25 8.83 3.94
N LYS A 101 -10.31 8.56 3.01
CA LYS A 101 -10.39 7.40 2.11
C LYS A 101 -10.29 6.05 2.83
N MET A 102 -9.52 5.97 3.92
CA MET A 102 -9.48 4.82 4.80
C MET A 102 -10.83 4.58 5.49
N ALA A 103 -11.54 5.64 5.87
CA ALA A 103 -12.88 5.52 6.43
C ALA A 103 -13.90 5.02 5.38
N GLU A 104 -13.86 5.55 4.15
CA GLU A 104 -14.69 5.04 3.03
C GLU A 104 -14.49 3.55 2.78
N ASN A 105 -13.26 3.05 2.97
CA ASN A 105 -12.90 1.65 2.78
C ASN A 105 -13.10 0.78 4.05
N GLY A 106 -13.70 1.33 5.12
CA GLY A 106 -13.97 0.63 6.38
C GLY A 106 -12.73 0.29 7.20
N ILE A 107 -11.60 0.93 6.93
CA ILE A 107 -10.37 0.81 7.73
C ILE A 107 -10.44 1.73 8.94
N LEU A 108 -11.00 2.93 8.80
CA LEU A 108 -11.24 3.86 9.91
C LEU A 108 -12.73 4.12 10.08
N GLU A 109 -13.10 4.77 11.18
CA GLU A 109 -14.47 5.26 11.37
C GLU A 109 -14.67 6.56 10.58
N GLU A 110 -15.87 6.76 10.03
CA GLU A 110 -16.23 8.01 9.36
C GLU A 110 -15.98 9.22 10.25
N GLY A 111 -15.36 10.26 9.69
CA GLY A 111 -15.04 11.49 10.41
C GLY A 111 -13.77 11.43 11.25
N THR A 112 -13.01 10.33 11.23
CA THR A 112 -11.67 10.26 11.85
C THR A 112 -10.78 11.40 11.35
N LYS A 113 -10.08 12.07 12.27
CA LYS A 113 -9.16 13.18 11.97
C LYS A 113 -7.71 12.79 12.21
N VAL A 114 -6.83 13.29 11.37
CA VAL A 114 -5.38 13.27 11.61
C VAL A 114 -5.06 14.48 12.50
N LEU A 115 -4.80 14.22 13.78
CA LEU A 115 -4.48 15.25 14.77
C LEU A 115 -3.06 15.78 14.60
N SER A 116 -2.13 14.88 14.22
CA SER A 116 -0.77 15.26 13.86
C SER A 116 -0.18 14.29 12.84
N PHE A 117 0.67 14.82 11.98
CA PHE A 117 1.45 14.08 11.00
C PHE A 117 2.85 14.68 10.91
N SER A 118 3.86 13.82 10.87
CA SER A 118 5.24 14.21 10.57
C SER A 118 6.00 13.08 9.92
N GLN A 119 6.91 13.41 9.00
CA GLN A 119 7.78 12.45 8.34
C GLN A 119 9.24 12.89 8.47
N GLU A 120 10.08 12.01 9.02
CA GLU A 120 11.52 12.20 9.12
C GLU A 120 12.21 11.05 8.37
N GLY A 121 12.59 11.31 7.11
CA GLY A 121 13.11 10.27 6.22
C GLY A 121 12.07 9.18 5.96
N SER A 122 12.39 7.95 6.34
CA SER A 122 11.51 6.77 6.19
C SER A 122 10.69 6.44 7.44
N VAL A 123 10.65 7.34 8.43
CA VAL A 123 9.84 7.18 9.63
C VAL A 123 8.71 8.19 9.60
N ILE A 124 7.47 7.71 9.74
CA ILE A 124 6.28 8.56 9.88
C ILE A 124 5.74 8.47 11.30
N SER A 125 5.20 9.57 11.82
CA SER A 125 4.44 9.61 13.07
C SER A 125 3.05 10.18 12.79
N VAL A 126 2.04 9.46 13.25
CA VAL A 126 0.62 9.78 12.99
C VAL A 126 -0.14 9.69 14.29
N ASP A 127 -0.90 10.74 14.62
CA ASP A 127 -1.88 10.73 15.70
C ASP A 127 -3.28 10.85 15.10
N LEU A 128 -4.12 9.84 15.29
CA LEU A 128 -5.50 9.82 14.81
C LEU A 128 -6.46 10.20 15.95
N SER A 129 -7.59 10.82 15.64
CA SER A 129 -8.60 11.15 16.66
C SER A 129 -9.29 9.92 17.23
N ALA A 130 -9.44 8.88 16.42
CA ALA A 130 -10.14 7.64 16.77
C ALA A 130 -9.65 6.49 15.88
N MET A 131 -9.91 5.27 16.34
CA MET A 131 -9.68 4.03 15.62
C MET A 131 -10.65 2.98 16.16
N PRO A 132 -11.35 2.22 15.30
CA PRO A 132 -12.49 1.40 15.72
C PRO A 132 -12.13 0.30 16.74
N ASN A 133 -10.97 -0.35 16.58
CA ASN A 133 -10.45 -1.31 17.55
C ASN A 133 -8.93 -1.18 17.65
N GLN A 134 -8.48 -0.49 18.70
CA GLN A 134 -7.07 -0.20 18.92
C GLN A 134 -6.26 -1.44 19.32
N ASP A 135 -6.89 -2.49 19.87
CA ASP A 135 -6.21 -3.73 20.31
C ASP A 135 -6.18 -4.82 19.21
N ASP A 136 -6.96 -4.65 18.14
CA ASP A 136 -7.03 -5.62 17.05
C ASP A 136 -5.81 -5.48 16.13
N VAL A 137 -4.95 -6.49 16.15
CA VAL A 137 -3.74 -6.56 15.31
C VAL A 137 -4.07 -6.47 13.81
N LEU A 138 -5.21 -7.01 13.36
CA LEU A 138 -5.64 -6.88 11.95
C LEU A 138 -5.92 -5.41 11.62
N GLN A 139 -6.60 -4.71 12.53
CA GLN A 139 -6.98 -3.31 12.39
C GLN A 139 -5.75 -2.40 12.46
N GLN A 140 -4.83 -2.65 13.39
CA GLN A 140 -3.53 -1.97 13.47
C GLN A 140 -2.73 -2.17 12.18
N THR A 141 -2.65 -3.41 11.68
CA THR A 141 -1.89 -3.72 10.46
C THR A 141 -2.51 -3.09 9.21
N ALA A 142 -3.85 -3.03 9.13
CA ALA A 142 -4.56 -2.36 8.04
C ALA A 142 -4.20 -0.87 7.97
N VAL A 143 -4.25 -0.18 9.12
CA VAL A 143 -3.83 1.22 9.23
C VAL A 143 -2.34 1.37 8.90
N ALA A 144 -1.49 0.52 9.49
CA ALA A 144 -0.05 0.58 9.33
C ALA A 144 0.39 0.40 7.88
N ASN A 145 -0.01 -0.69 7.24
CA ASN A 145 0.39 -0.99 5.87
C ASN A 145 -0.13 0.07 4.89
N THR A 146 -1.34 0.60 5.11
CA THR A 146 -1.89 1.69 4.29
C THR A 146 -1.00 2.93 4.39
N LEU A 147 -0.70 3.40 5.60
CA LEU A 147 0.13 4.59 5.79
C LEU A 147 1.56 4.39 5.27
N LEU A 148 2.20 3.27 5.63
CA LEU A 148 3.58 2.97 5.25
C LEU A 148 3.76 2.84 3.73
N GLN A 149 2.83 2.17 3.05
CA GLN A 149 2.90 1.97 1.60
C GLN A 149 2.70 3.26 0.84
N ASN A 150 1.81 4.14 1.30
CA ASN A 150 1.47 5.39 0.61
C ASN A 150 2.51 6.49 0.86
N PHE A 151 3.08 6.58 2.06
CA PHE A 151 4.12 7.57 2.37
C PHE A 151 5.55 7.06 2.12
N GLU A 152 5.69 5.89 1.47
CA GLU A 152 6.97 5.24 1.17
C GLU A 152 7.88 5.11 2.41
N ALA A 153 7.27 4.86 3.56
CA ALA A 153 7.93 4.78 4.86
C ALA A 153 8.21 3.32 5.25
N SER A 154 9.28 3.12 6.04
CA SER A 154 9.64 1.82 6.59
C SER A 154 9.06 1.59 7.99
N GLU A 155 8.86 2.66 8.76
CA GLU A 155 8.40 2.60 10.15
C GLU A 155 7.32 3.65 10.41
N LEU A 156 6.30 3.28 11.20
CA LEU A 156 5.22 4.13 11.65
C LEU A 156 5.13 4.13 13.17
N ASN A 157 5.17 5.32 13.76
CA ASN A 157 4.78 5.56 15.15
C ASN A 157 3.32 6.00 15.19
N LEU A 158 2.43 5.11 15.63
CA LEU A 158 0.99 5.35 15.68
C LEU A 158 0.54 5.73 17.10
N SER A 159 -0.24 6.80 17.18
CA SER A 159 -0.97 7.21 18.37
C SER A 159 -2.45 7.42 18.03
N VAL A 160 -3.32 7.29 19.04
CA VAL A 160 -4.72 7.67 18.94
C VAL A 160 -5.06 8.60 20.09
N ASN A 161 -5.48 9.82 19.76
CA ASN A 161 -5.81 10.88 20.69
C ASN A 161 -4.69 11.12 21.73
N GLY A 162 -3.44 11.11 21.24
CA GLY A 162 -2.24 11.27 22.06
C GLY A 162 -1.81 10.03 22.85
N GLU A 163 -2.57 8.94 22.83
CA GLU A 163 -2.18 7.66 23.42
C GLU A 163 -1.35 6.84 22.42
N LYS A 164 -0.14 6.44 22.83
CA LYS A 164 0.75 5.66 21.95
C LYS A 164 0.22 4.23 21.79
N ILE A 165 -0.12 3.86 20.55
CA ILE A 165 -0.49 2.48 20.19
C ILE A 165 0.76 1.63 20.01
N GLY A 166 1.75 2.15 19.28
CA GLY A 166 2.98 1.40 19.04
C GLY A 166 3.83 1.92 17.89
N THR A 167 4.91 1.20 17.65
CA THR A 167 5.81 1.39 16.51
C THR A 167 5.68 0.17 15.62
N MET A 168 5.43 0.37 14.32
CA MET A 168 4.99 -0.67 13.39
C MET A 168 5.81 -0.62 12.10
N GLU A 169 6.07 -1.78 11.51
CA GLU A 169 6.67 -1.93 10.18
C GLU A 169 5.66 -2.54 9.21
N PHE A 170 5.95 -2.47 7.91
CA PHE A 170 5.09 -3.05 6.89
C PHE A 170 5.03 -4.57 7.04
N ASN A 171 3.85 -5.10 7.37
CA ASN A 171 3.67 -6.54 7.54
C ASN A 171 3.51 -7.19 6.16
N LYS A 172 4.52 -7.91 5.68
CA LYS A 172 4.47 -8.63 4.39
C LYS A 172 3.59 -9.89 4.41
N GLY A 173 3.31 -10.42 5.60
CA GLY A 173 2.40 -11.55 5.83
C GLY A 173 0.92 -11.16 5.86
N TYR A 174 0.58 -9.89 5.56
CA TYR A 174 -0.75 -9.33 5.75
C TYR A 174 -1.91 -10.17 5.17
N LYS A 175 -1.67 -10.92 4.09
CA LYS A 175 -2.71 -11.72 3.44
C LYS A 175 -3.26 -12.84 4.34
N ASN A 176 -2.44 -13.38 5.25
CA ASN A 176 -2.77 -14.53 6.09
C ASN A 176 -2.25 -14.30 7.52
N MET A 177 -3.01 -13.57 8.34
CA MET A 177 -2.65 -13.23 9.73
C MET A 177 -3.56 -13.90 10.76
N GLY A 178 -4.78 -14.31 10.39
CA GLY A 178 -5.77 -14.88 11.31
C GLY A 178 -5.68 -16.40 11.52
N SER A 179 -4.63 -17.06 11.02
CA SER A 179 -4.48 -18.52 11.15
C SER A 179 -4.08 -18.99 12.55
N ASP A 180 -3.57 -18.11 13.41
CA ASP A 180 -3.05 -18.51 14.72
C ASP A 180 -4.06 -18.37 15.87
N THR A 181 -5.19 -17.67 15.67
CA THR A 181 -6.18 -17.42 16.72
C THR A 181 -7.36 -18.40 16.71
N SER A 182 -7.57 -19.16 15.63
CA SER A 182 -8.76 -20.05 15.53
C SER A 182 -8.70 -21.34 16.37
N ALA A 183 -7.57 -21.61 17.04
CA ALA A 183 -7.48 -22.73 17.98
C ALA A 183 -8.15 -22.45 19.33
N ALA A 184 -8.37 -21.19 19.72
CA ALA A 184 -8.87 -20.83 21.05
C ALA A 184 -10.40 -20.64 21.12
N GLU A 185 -11.09 -20.31 20.03
CA GLU A 185 -12.54 -20.04 20.07
C GLU A 185 -13.41 -21.25 19.70
N LYS A 186 -12.83 -22.33 19.16
CA LYS A 186 -13.60 -23.56 18.88
C LYS A 186 -13.87 -24.43 20.11
N GLU A 187 -13.21 -24.17 21.24
CA GLU A 187 -13.38 -24.96 22.46
C GLU A 187 -14.54 -24.46 23.35
N SER A 188 -15.01 -23.21 23.18
CA SER A 188 -16.13 -22.68 23.97
C SER A 188 -17.51 -23.08 23.45
N ALA A 189 -17.64 -23.49 22.18
CA ALA A 189 -18.94 -23.88 21.60
C ALA A 189 -19.27 -25.38 21.79
N ALA A 190 -18.29 -26.19 22.23
CA ALA A 190 -18.47 -27.63 22.43
C ALA A 190 -18.85 -28.01 23.88
N ALA A 191 -18.82 -27.08 24.84
CA ALA A 191 -18.99 -27.38 26.26
C ALA A 191 -20.43 -27.22 26.81
N SER A 192 -21.43 -26.83 26.00
CA SER A 192 -22.82 -26.68 26.48
C SER A 192 -23.77 -27.80 26.05
N GLY A 193 -23.26 -28.91 25.52
CA GLY A 193 -24.07 -30.06 25.14
C GLY A 193 -23.54 -31.33 25.79
N GLU A 194 -23.93 -31.61 27.04
CA GLU A 194 -24.56 -32.89 27.41
C GLU A 194 -24.89 -32.98 28.92
N GLU A 195 -25.91 -33.80 29.18
CA GLU A 195 -26.33 -34.40 30.45
C GLU A 195 -27.09 -33.55 31.49
N THR A 196 -28.41 -33.70 31.44
CA THR A 196 -29.04 -34.50 32.51
C THR A 196 -30.29 -35.19 31.96
N ALA A 197 -30.12 -36.46 31.61
CA ALA A 197 -31.23 -37.40 31.58
C ALA A 197 -31.50 -37.83 33.02
N GLU A 198 -32.71 -37.57 33.54
CA GLU A 198 -33.23 -38.40 34.62
C GLU A 198 -34.68 -38.81 34.31
N SER A 199 -34.80 -40.13 34.19
CA SER A 199 -36.02 -40.91 34.04
C SER A 199 -36.89 -40.80 35.29
N SER A 200 -38.22 -40.76 35.14
CA SER A 200 -39.14 -41.84 35.57
C SER A 200 -40.61 -41.43 35.55
N GLN A 201 -41.38 -42.18 34.75
CA GLN A 201 -42.65 -42.86 35.05
C GLN A 201 -43.92 -42.11 35.54
N GLU A 202 -45.00 -42.38 34.78
CA GLU A 202 -46.41 -42.64 35.16
C GLU A 202 -47.16 -41.54 35.95
N THR A 203 -48.33 -41.03 35.51
CA THR A 203 -49.60 -41.78 35.47
C THR A 203 -50.71 -40.96 34.79
N GLU A 204 -51.52 -41.69 34.03
CA GLU A 204 -52.98 -41.65 33.81
C GLU A 204 -53.78 -40.37 33.51
N ALA A 205 -54.75 -40.63 32.64
CA ALA A 205 -55.79 -39.76 32.14
C ALA A 205 -56.93 -39.58 33.15
N GLU A 206 -57.60 -38.41 33.08
CA GLU A 206 -59.06 -38.31 33.12
C GLU A 206 -59.51 -37.06 32.36
#